data_AF-A0A5C3QXZ9-F1
#
_entry.id   AF-A0A5C3QXZ9-F1
#
_cell.length_a   1.000
_cell.length_b   1.000
_cell.length_c   1.000
_cell.angle_alpha   90.00
_cell.angle_beta   90.00
_cell.angle_gamma   90.00
#
_symmetry.space_group_name_H-M   'P 1'
#
loop_
_entity.id
_entity.type
_entity.pdbx_description
1 polymer ?
#
loop_
_entity_poly.entity_id
_entity_poly.type
_entity_poly.pdbx_seq_one_letter_code
_entity_poly.pdbx_strand_id
1 'polypeptide(L)'
;MCDCAGLPSSDLVASVRETPQSVNAVGPGYEVKGYEKLAYSYSFVDDIFDVAKDDLSSYFQKWKRCLAIMDETVYGHYGQKTKAYFAAHGIDVTIHVFKGGELNKTMTTMLDFVDAMDRYGLIRKEPVLVVGGGLASDVVGYACASYRRSSNFIRVSTTLIGLIDAAVSIKVGLNHGKLKNRLGAYHAPMHTFLDFDFLKTLPVEQVRNGFAEIVKISHVAHKPTWDRLVKYGPELVETRFGRTSTGDRAVELRQVASVICRDAIKVMLDLESPNLHEIGLDRVIASGHTWSPTLELTPTVPLRHGHAIMIDMSFSITLAHSRGYITERERDEFFDLQSQVGLSMDHEDFDAKLLLKATDAILKTRDGKQRFAVPKPLGTCFFINDASDEELTSALATHKAHIRERYPHMVNGVGKSAFVDAGDLGHDPAELVKKAMNGKSKPLNASDSMRSKIKAIDNVSHAQSVVVA
;
A
#
# COMPACT_ATOMS: atom_id res chain seq x y z
N MET A 1 18.92 18.79 48.95
CA MET A 1 17.47 18.68 49.20
C MET A 1 16.77 19.70 48.33
N CYS A 2 16.16 19.27 47.23
CA CYS A 2 15.19 20.08 46.49
C CYS A 2 14.03 19.14 46.18
N ASP A 3 13.21 18.92 47.21
CA ASP A 3 12.06 18.04 47.22
C ASP A 3 10.84 18.87 46.79
N CYS A 4 10.79 19.25 45.51
CA CYS A 4 9.73 20.08 44.93
C CYS A 4 9.57 19.81 43.42
N ALA A 5 9.33 18.56 43.04
CA ALA A 5 8.76 18.26 41.73
C ALA A 5 7.85 17.05 41.91
N GLY A 6 6.54 17.27 41.84
CA GLY A 6 5.59 16.17 41.75
C GLY A 6 6.04 15.24 40.63
N LEU A 7 6.10 13.93 40.90
CA LEU A 7 6.47 12.94 39.90
C LEU A 7 5.63 13.18 38.64
N PRO A 8 6.23 13.12 37.43
CA PRO A 8 5.46 13.17 36.19
C PRO A 8 4.29 12.18 36.28
N SER A 9 3.10 12.55 35.79
CA SER A 9 1.94 11.62 35.72
C SER A 9 2.12 10.58 34.59
N SER A 10 3.34 10.11 34.41
CA SER A 10 3.75 9.18 33.38
C SER A 10 4.16 7.87 34.04
N ASP A 11 3.68 6.78 33.46
CA ASP A 11 4.11 5.42 33.77
C ASP A 11 5.45 5.05 33.11
N LEU A 12 6.08 5.99 32.41
CA LEU A 12 7.41 5.80 31.82
C LEU A 12 8.48 5.75 32.90
N VAL A 13 9.29 4.70 32.85
CA VAL A 13 10.48 4.55 33.69
C VAL A 13 11.70 4.90 32.85
N ALA A 14 12.50 5.86 33.33
CA ALA A 14 13.76 6.23 32.72
C ALA A 14 14.89 6.28 33.77
N SER A 15 16.11 6.05 33.32
CA SER A 15 17.33 6.22 34.11
C SER A 15 18.20 7.30 33.47
N VAL A 16 18.88 8.06 34.32
CA VAL A 16 19.88 9.06 33.92
C VAL A 16 21.16 8.73 34.66
N ARG A 17 22.28 8.61 33.93
CA ARG A 17 23.61 8.45 34.54
C ARG A 17 24.62 9.38 33.91
N GLU A 18 25.61 9.78 34.68
CA GLU A 18 26.74 10.57 34.20
C GLU A 18 27.66 9.71 33.32
N THR A 19 28.20 10.30 32.25
CA THR A 19 29.17 9.66 31.36
C THR A 19 30.53 10.33 31.48
N PRO A 20 31.64 9.58 31.36
CA PRO A 20 32.98 10.16 31.47
C PRO A 20 33.21 11.30 30.47
N GLN A 21 33.93 12.33 30.91
CA GLN A 21 34.36 13.45 30.07
C GLN A 21 35.24 12.93 28.92
N SER A 22 34.96 13.35 27.69
CA SER A 22 35.83 13.09 26.54
C SER A 22 37.00 14.08 26.51
N VAL A 23 38.06 13.77 25.76
CA VAL A 23 39.32 14.54 25.70
C VAL A 23 39.11 16.04 25.43
N ASN A 24 38.06 16.40 24.69
CA ASN A 24 37.77 17.78 24.29
C ASN A 24 36.56 18.39 25.02
N ALA A 25 35.90 17.64 25.90
CA ALA A 25 34.76 18.15 26.65
C ALA A 25 35.22 19.02 27.83
N VAL A 26 34.39 19.94 28.29
CA VAL A 26 34.64 20.79 29.47
C VAL A 26 34.12 20.17 30.78
N GLY A 27 33.55 18.97 30.71
CA GLY A 27 33.06 18.20 31.86
C GLY A 27 32.40 16.88 31.44
N PRO A 28 31.95 16.07 32.40
CA PRO A 28 31.19 14.84 32.15
C PRO A 28 29.86 15.09 31.42
N GLY A 29 29.37 14.07 30.72
CA GLY A 29 28.08 14.09 30.02
C GLY A 29 26.97 13.36 30.78
N TYR A 30 25.83 13.17 30.12
CA TYR A 30 24.73 12.35 30.65
C TYR A 30 24.22 11.38 29.59
N GLU A 31 23.93 10.15 30.01
CA GLU A 31 23.20 9.15 29.23
C GLU A 31 21.78 9.03 29.81
N VAL A 32 20.77 9.05 28.94
CA VAL A 32 19.37 8.82 29.29
C VAL A 32 18.91 7.52 28.64
N LYS A 33 18.29 6.64 29.43
CA LYS A 33 17.65 5.42 28.94
C LYS A 33 16.21 5.38 29.42
N GLY A 34 15.26 5.44 28.48
CA GLY A 34 13.84 5.30 28.73
C GLY A 34 13.20 4.32 27.74
N TYR A 35 12.03 3.81 28.08
CA TYR A 35 11.28 2.87 27.26
C TYR A 35 9.85 3.38 27.08
N GLU A 36 9.38 3.47 25.84
CA GLU A 36 7.99 3.76 25.53
C GLU A 36 7.27 2.51 25.03
N LYS A 37 6.05 2.28 25.52
CA LYS A 37 5.23 1.15 25.08
C LYS A 37 4.60 1.46 23.73
N LEU A 38 4.83 0.58 22.75
CA LEU A 38 4.09 0.55 21.50
C LEU A 38 3.08 -0.60 21.54
N ALA A 39 1.79 -0.28 21.44
CA ALA A 39 0.71 -1.27 21.46
C ALA A 39 -0.47 -0.81 20.62
N TYR A 40 -0.98 -1.71 19.78
CA TYR A 40 -2.10 -1.50 18.87
C TYR A 40 -2.75 -2.84 18.57
N SER A 41 -3.98 -2.83 18.07
CA SER A 41 -4.74 -4.06 17.79
C SER A 41 -5.55 -3.99 16.50
N TYR A 42 -6.01 -5.15 16.06
CA TYR A 42 -6.82 -5.33 14.86
C TYR A 42 -8.05 -6.17 15.19
N SER A 43 -9.18 -5.84 14.58
CA SER A 43 -10.39 -6.66 14.64
C SER A 43 -10.92 -6.91 13.24
N PHE A 44 -11.25 -8.17 12.96
CA PHE A 44 -12.01 -8.55 11.78
C PHE A 44 -13.48 -8.38 12.12
N VAL A 45 -14.15 -7.54 11.37
CA VAL A 45 -15.56 -7.18 11.57
C VAL A 45 -16.28 -7.29 10.24
N ASP A 46 -17.59 -7.44 10.29
CA ASP A 46 -18.49 -7.36 9.17
C ASP A 46 -19.38 -6.13 9.36
N ASP A 47 -19.55 -5.32 8.33
CA ASP A 47 -20.39 -4.13 8.38
C ASP A 47 -20.15 -3.22 9.59
N ILE A 48 -18.98 -2.59 9.65
CA ILE A 48 -18.53 -1.78 10.80
C ILE A 48 -19.43 -0.60 11.16
N PHE A 49 -20.34 -0.22 10.26
CA PHE A 49 -21.34 0.84 10.48
C PHE A 49 -22.75 0.28 10.71
N ASP A 50 -22.88 -0.99 11.10
CA ASP A 50 -24.13 -1.56 11.58
C ASP A 50 -24.52 -0.98 12.94
N VAL A 51 -25.67 -0.31 13.01
CA VAL A 51 -26.20 0.35 14.23
C VAL A 51 -26.42 -0.60 15.41
N ALA A 52 -26.48 -1.91 15.16
CA ALA A 52 -26.61 -2.92 16.21
C ALA A 52 -25.28 -3.29 16.89
N LYS A 53 -24.13 -2.87 16.35
CA LYS A 53 -22.79 -3.25 16.81
C LYS A 53 -22.07 -2.07 17.46
N ASP A 54 -21.39 -2.29 18.58
CA ASP A 54 -20.72 -1.21 19.33
C ASP A 54 -19.19 -1.22 19.21
N ASP A 55 -18.62 -2.09 18.36
CA ASP A 55 -17.17 -2.25 18.18
C ASP A 55 -16.46 -0.91 17.97
N LEU A 56 -16.91 -0.11 16.99
CA LEU A 56 -16.33 1.20 16.68
C LEU A 56 -16.75 2.28 17.69
N SER A 57 -18.02 2.34 18.07
CA SER A 57 -18.56 3.39 18.93
C SER A 57 -17.91 3.37 20.33
N SER A 58 -17.54 2.18 20.83
CA SER A 58 -16.88 1.99 22.13
C SER A 58 -15.63 2.87 22.32
N TYR A 59 -14.88 3.14 21.24
CA TYR A 59 -13.69 4.00 21.26
C TYR A 59 -14.00 5.49 21.40
N PHE A 60 -15.23 5.92 21.10
CA PHE A 60 -15.65 7.33 21.13
C PHE A 60 -16.61 7.65 22.29
N GLN A 61 -17.09 6.63 23.02
CA GLN A 61 -18.03 6.79 24.13
C GLN A 61 -17.56 7.77 25.21
N LYS A 62 -16.25 7.81 25.47
CA LYS A 62 -15.67 8.74 26.47
C LYS A 62 -15.87 10.21 26.09
N TRP A 63 -15.78 10.54 24.81
CA TRP A 63 -15.86 11.93 24.34
C TRP A 63 -17.26 12.31 23.86
N LYS A 64 -18.09 11.32 23.50
CA LYS A 64 -19.42 11.52 22.89
C LYS A 64 -19.41 12.32 21.60
N ARG A 65 -18.25 12.39 20.94
CA ARG A 65 -18.04 13.02 19.65
C ARG A 65 -16.92 12.31 18.88
N CYS A 66 -16.92 12.46 17.56
CA CYS A 66 -15.95 11.85 16.66
C CYS A 66 -15.61 12.81 15.50
N LEU A 67 -14.32 13.04 15.26
CA LEU A 67 -13.83 13.60 13.99
C LEU A 67 -13.48 12.44 13.07
N ALA A 68 -14.24 12.28 12.00
CA ALA A 68 -13.97 11.32 10.94
C ALA A 68 -13.36 12.02 9.72
N ILE A 69 -12.19 11.57 9.28
CA ILE A 69 -11.60 11.98 8.00
C ILE A 69 -11.88 10.87 6.99
N MET A 70 -12.63 11.20 5.94
CA MET A 70 -13.20 10.23 5.02
C MET A 70 -12.95 10.60 3.56
N ASP A 71 -12.54 9.60 2.76
CA ASP A 71 -12.38 9.75 1.31
C ASP A 71 -13.73 10.09 0.64
N GLU A 72 -13.72 10.97 -0.37
CA GLU A 72 -14.93 11.44 -1.05
C GLU A 72 -15.77 10.33 -1.70
N THR A 73 -15.13 9.32 -2.29
CA THR A 73 -15.81 8.19 -2.92
C THR A 73 -16.42 7.30 -1.86
N VAL A 74 -15.68 7.04 -0.78
CA VAL A 74 -16.17 6.30 0.39
C VAL A 74 -17.33 7.02 1.05
N TYR A 75 -17.28 8.34 1.19
CA TYR A 75 -18.37 9.15 1.74
C TYR A 75 -19.62 9.04 0.88
N GLY A 76 -19.49 9.03 -0.45
CA GLY A 76 -20.60 8.81 -1.38
C GLY A 76 -21.32 7.48 -1.15
N HIS A 77 -20.59 6.42 -0.80
CA HIS A 77 -21.17 5.09 -0.55
C HIS A 77 -21.66 4.89 0.90
N TYR A 78 -20.91 5.38 1.89
CA TYR A 78 -21.06 4.98 3.29
C TYR A 78 -21.31 6.15 4.25
N GLY A 79 -21.20 7.41 3.80
CA GLY A 79 -21.28 8.58 4.67
C GLY A 79 -22.60 8.70 5.45
N GLN A 80 -23.74 8.37 4.83
CA GLN A 80 -25.03 8.35 5.53
C GLN A 80 -25.12 7.23 6.55
N LYS A 81 -24.57 6.06 6.23
CA LYS A 81 -24.52 4.92 7.14
C LYS A 81 -23.65 5.22 8.35
N THR A 82 -22.49 5.84 8.16
CA THR A 82 -21.62 6.29 9.25
C THR A 82 -22.32 7.31 10.16
N LYS A 83 -23.08 8.27 9.61
CA LYS A 83 -23.87 9.22 10.41
C LYS A 83 -24.95 8.52 11.23
N ALA A 84 -25.70 7.61 10.61
CA ALA A 84 -26.74 6.82 11.29
C ALA A 84 -26.16 5.97 12.43
N TYR A 85 -25.02 5.32 12.19
CA TYR A 85 -24.27 4.56 13.20
C TYR A 85 -23.97 5.40 14.45
N PHE A 86 -23.25 6.51 14.28
CA PHE A 86 -22.86 7.34 15.42
C PHE A 86 -24.08 7.98 16.12
N ALA A 87 -25.12 8.38 15.38
CA ALA A 87 -26.35 8.89 15.97
C ALA A 87 -27.07 7.83 16.83
N ALA A 88 -27.14 6.57 16.38
CA ALA A 88 -27.74 5.48 17.15
C ALA A 88 -26.99 5.20 18.47
N HIS A 89 -25.68 5.47 18.52
CA HIS A 89 -24.85 5.34 19.71
C HIS A 89 -24.72 6.63 20.54
N GLY A 90 -25.47 7.69 20.20
CA GLY A 90 -25.44 8.97 20.92
C GLY A 90 -24.08 9.67 20.88
N ILE A 91 -23.42 9.64 19.73
CA ILE A 91 -22.12 10.27 19.48
C ILE A 91 -22.25 11.26 18.32
N ASP A 92 -21.82 12.50 18.53
CA ASP A 92 -21.83 13.53 17.49
C ASP A 92 -20.65 13.33 16.53
N VAL A 93 -20.93 13.01 15.26
CA VAL A 93 -19.87 12.82 14.25
C VAL A 93 -19.72 14.05 13.34
N THR A 94 -18.51 14.59 13.29
CA THR A 94 -18.09 15.58 12.28
C THR A 94 -17.27 14.85 11.21
N ILE A 95 -17.73 14.90 9.96
CA ILE A 95 -17.03 14.24 8.84
C ILE A 95 -16.33 15.30 8.00
N HIS A 96 -14.99 15.26 8.00
CA HIS A 96 -14.16 16.01 7.06
C HIS A 96 -13.93 15.14 5.82
N VAL A 97 -14.53 15.52 4.70
CA VAL A 97 -14.41 14.81 3.43
C VAL A 97 -13.25 15.37 2.63
N PHE A 98 -12.44 14.50 2.05
CA PHE A 98 -11.29 14.91 1.25
C PHE A 98 -11.20 14.15 -0.07
N LYS A 99 -10.48 14.74 -1.02
CA LYS A 99 -10.27 14.15 -2.34
C LYS A 99 -9.20 13.07 -2.30
N GLY A 100 -9.57 11.85 -2.67
CA GLY A 100 -8.65 10.71 -2.78
C GLY A 100 -7.66 10.80 -3.94
N GLY A 101 -6.85 9.76 -4.09
CA GLY A 101 -5.94 9.57 -5.22
C GLY A 101 -4.52 10.11 -5.02
N GLU A 102 -3.52 9.44 -5.61
CA GLU A 102 -2.09 9.56 -5.31
C GLU A 102 -1.52 10.99 -5.49
N LEU A 103 -2.10 11.81 -6.38
CA LEU A 103 -1.67 13.22 -6.52
C LEU A 103 -2.05 14.08 -5.31
N ASN A 104 -3.01 13.64 -4.51
CA ASN A 104 -3.39 14.26 -3.25
C ASN A 104 -2.58 13.70 -2.08
N LYS A 105 -1.61 12.81 -2.30
CA LYS A 105 -0.71 12.30 -1.26
C LYS A 105 0.43 13.28 -0.96
N THR A 106 0.08 14.48 -0.46
CA THR A 106 0.98 15.63 -0.37
C THR A 106 0.96 16.30 1.00
N MET A 107 1.95 17.16 1.26
CA MET A 107 1.98 18.00 2.47
C MET A 107 0.76 18.95 2.56
N THR A 108 0.26 19.45 1.42
CA THR A 108 -0.93 20.32 1.40
C THR A 108 -2.15 19.61 1.97
N THR A 109 -2.39 18.36 1.55
CA THR A 109 -3.48 17.53 2.07
C THR A 109 -3.30 17.21 3.55
N MET A 110 -2.05 16.92 3.97
CA MET A 110 -1.73 16.71 5.39
C MET A 110 -2.05 17.94 6.24
N LEU A 111 -1.73 19.14 5.76
CA LEU A 111 -2.04 20.40 6.46
C LEU A 111 -3.54 20.68 6.53
N ASP A 112 -4.32 20.36 5.49
CA ASP A 112 -5.78 20.47 5.55
C ASP A 112 -6.38 19.57 6.65
N PHE A 113 -5.82 18.39 6.88
CA PHE A 113 -6.21 17.53 8.00
C PHE A 113 -5.83 18.11 9.36
N VAL A 114 -4.66 18.74 9.47
CA VAL A 114 -4.26 19.48 10.68
C VAL A 114 -5.25 20.61 10.96
N ASP A 115 -5.62 21.38 9.94
CA ASP A 115 -6.60 22.45 10.08
C ASP A 115 -7.98 21.91 10.47
N ALA A 116 -8.37 20.73 9.97
CA ALA A 116 -9.60 20.05 10.36
C ALA A 116 -9.57 19.64 11.85
N MET A 117 -8.46 19.11 12.33
CA MET A 117 -8.26 18.77 13.76
C MET A 117 -8.33 20.02 14.66
N ASP A 118 -7.76 21.13 14.22
CA ASP A 118 -7.79 22.42 14.94
C ASP A 118 -9.20 23.02 14.97
N ARG A 119 -9.90 23.07 13.82
CA ARG A 119 -11.29 23.55 13.74
C ARG A 119 -12.24 22.73 14.61
N TYR A 120 -12.04 21.42 14.67
CA TYR A 120 -12.81 20.52 15.52
C TYR A 120 -12.47 20.68 17.02
N GLY A 121 -11.32 21.26 17.34
CA GLY A 121 -10.83 21.38 18.72
C GLY A 121 -10.46 20.03 19.32
N LEU A 122 -9.69 19.22 18.58
CA LEU A 122 -9.28 17.88 18.99
C LEU A 122 -8.53 17.92 20.34
N ILE A 123 -8.97 17.11 21.31
CA ILE A 123 -8.34 17.02 22.63
C ILE A 123 -7.17 16.02 22.57
N ARG A 124 -6.11 16.22 23.36
CA ARG A 124 -4.82 15.50 23.24
C ARG A 124 -4.89 13.97 23.10
N LYS A 125 -5.83 13.30 23.79
CA LYS A 125 -5.97 11.84 23.75
C LYS A 125 -7.19 11.36 22.95
N GLU A 126 -7.98 12.28 22.41
CA GLU A 126 -9.14 11.96 21.56
C GLU A 126 -8.64 11.41 20.22
N PRO A 127 -9.11 10.22 19.79
CA PRO A 127 -8.68 9.64 18.53
C PRO A 127 -9.39 10.29 17.34
N VAL A 128 -8.69 10.43 16.22
CA VAL A 128 -9.30 10.71 14.90
C VAL A 128 -9.74 9.38 14.27
N LEU A 129 -10.94 9.33 13.69
CA LEU A 129 -11.37 8.20 12.86
C LEU A 129 -10.91 8.42 11.41
N VAL A 130 -10.20 7.45 10.85
CA VAL A 130 -9.73 7.49 9.46
C VAL A 130 -10.48 6.42 8.66
N VAL A 131 -11.24 6.83 7.63
CA VAL A 131 -12.01 5.91 6.78
C VAL A 131 -11.62 6.08 5.32
N GLY A 132 -10.93 5.09 4.75
CA GLY A 132 -10.50 5.16 3.36
C GLY A 132 -9.44 4.12 2.98
N GLY A 133 -8.82 4.30 1.81
CA GLY A 133 -7.74 3.43 1.34
C GLY A 133 -6.37 3.74 1.97
N GLY A 134 -5.31 3.28 1.28
CA GLY A 134 -3.92 3.49 1.72
C GLY A 134 -3.53 4.96 1.85
N LEU A 135 -3.95 5.83 0.92
CA LEU A 135 -3.68 7.27 1.02
C LEU A 135 -4.27 7.89 2.29
N ALA A 136 -5.55 7.59 2.59
CA ALA A 136 -6.20 8.09 3.79
C ALA A 136 -5.42 7.67 5.05
N SER A 137 -5.08 6.38 5.12
CA SER A 137 -4.33 5.80 6.24
C SER A 137 -2.96 6.45 6.42
N ASP A 138 -2.24 6.66 5.33
CA ASP A 138 -0.88 7.22 5.36
C ASP A 138 -0.87 8.71 5.69
N VAL A 139 -1.67 9.53 4.99
CA VAL A 139 -1.60 10.99 5.11
C VAL A 139 -2.25 11.45 6.41
N VAL A 140 -3.40 10.89 6.79
CA VAL A 140 -4.03 11.21 8.07
C VAL A 140 -3.21 10.64 9.23
N GLY A 141 -2.66 9.43 9.08
CA GLY A 141 -1.76 8.85 10.07
C GLY A 141 -0.53 9.73 10.32
N TYR A 142 0.06 10.30 9.27
CA TYR A 142 1.20 11.22 9.41
C TYR A 142 0.79 12.59 9.98
N ALA A 143 -0.40 13.10 9.64
CA ALA A 143 -0.98 14.25 10.32
C ALA A 143 -1.12 13.98 11.83
N CYS A 144 -1.63 12.81 12.23
CA CYS A 144 -1.77 12.42 13.64
C CYS A 144 -0.41 12.25 14.33
N ALA A 145 0.60 11.71 13.65
CA ALA A 145 1.96 11.60 14.18
C ALA A 145 2.55 12.98 14.50
N SER A 146 2.24 13.97 13.66
CA SER A 146 2.79 15.33 13.76
C SER A 146 1.96 16.23 14.69
N TYR A 147 0.63 16.05 14.73
CA TYR A 147 -0.29 16.89 15.48
C TYR A 147 -0.02 16.77 16.98
N ARG A 148 0.40 17.88 17.60
CA ARG A 148 0.88 17.95 19.00
C ARG A 148 1.95 16.89 19.32
N ARG A 149 2.79 16.56 18.33
CA ARG A 149 3.90 15.59 18.37
C ARG A 149 3.51 14.11 18.55
N SER A 150 2.22 13.81 18.72
CA SER A 150 1.62 12.47 18.66
C SER A 150 0.17 12.59 19.12
N SER A 151 -0.75 12.21 18.23
CA SER A 151 -2.19 12.14 18.47
C SER A 151 -2.72 10.77 18.07
N ASN A 152 -3.71 10.31 18.82
CA ASN A 152 -4.32 9.00 18.64
C ASN A 152 -5.19 8.97 17.37
N PHE A 153 -5.31 7.80 16.76
CA PHE A 153 -6.23 7.59 15.65
C PHE A 153 -6.67 6.13 15.55
N ILE A 154 -7.77 5.90 14.84
CA ILE A 154 -8.36 4.58 14.54
C ILE A 154 -8.52 4.48 13.03
N ARG A 155 -8.20 3.31 12.46
CA ARG A 155 -8.32 3.06 11.02
C ARG A 155 -9.51 2.16 10.70
N VAL A 156 -10.22 2.52 9.64
CA VAL A 156 -11.19 1.67 8.93
C VAL A 156 -10.77 1.69 7.46
N SER A 157 -10.10 0.63 7.02
CA SER A 157 -9.61 0.57 5.64
C SER A 157 -10.68 0.07 4.67
N THR A 158 -10.79 0.70 3.50
CA THR A 158 -11.85 0.39 2.52
C THR A 158 -11.35 -0.20 1.20
N THR A 159 -10.04 -0.33 1.04
CA THR A 159 -9.42 -0.92 -0.16
C THR A 159 -8.72 -2.22 0.19
N LEU A 160 -8.56 -3.14 -0.77
CA LEU A 160 -7.86 -4.39 -0.51
C LEU A 160 -6.41 -4.15 -0.06
N ILE A 161 -5.65 -3.25 -0.73
CA ILE A 161 -4.30 -2.86 -0.30
C ILE A 161 -4.30 -2.39 1.15
N GLY A 162 -5.23 -1.51 1.53
CA GLY A 162 -5.27 -1.03 2.90
C GLY A 162 -5.64 -2.14 3.89
N LEU A 163 -6.57 -3.04 3.55
CA LEU A 163 -7.03 -4.12 4.43
C LEU A 163 -5.96 -5.17 4.73
N ILE A 164 -5.00 -5.38 3.83
CA ILE A 164 -3.99 -6.45 3.97
C ILE A 164 -2.55 -5.94 4.11
N ASP A 165 -2.28 -4.66 3.80
CA ASP A 165 -0.94 -4.07 3.84
C ASP A 165 -0.92 -2.67 4.48
N ALA A 166 -1.40 -1.64 3.79
CA ALA A 166 -1.15 -0.25 4.21
C ALA A 166 -1.75 0.09 5.60
N ALA A 167 -2.96 -0.39 5.91
CA ALA A 167 -3.55 -0.21 7.24
C ALA A 167 -3.12 -1.30 8.24
N VAL A 168 -2.37 -2.32 7.81
CA VAL A 168 -1.71 -3.28 8.69
C VAL A 168 -0.38 -2.70 9.18
N SER A 169 0.37 -2.02 8.31
CA SER A 169 1.62 -1.34 8.70
C SER A 169 1.40 -0.19 9.67
N ILE A 170 2.45 0.21 10.40
CA ILE A 170 2.49 1.46 11.19
C ILE A 170 3.18 2.60 10.43
N LYS A 171 3.64 2.34 9.21
CA LYS A 171 4.27 3.34 8.36
C LYS A 171 3.18 4.26 7.83
N VAL A 172 3.41 5.55 7.99
CA VAL A 172 2.53 6.61 7.52
C VAL A 172 3.39 7.64 6.80
N GLY A 173 2.85 8.32 5.79
CA GLY A 173 3.65 9.29 5.05
C GLY A 173 3.01 9.85 3.79
N LEU A 174 3.81 10.65 3.09
CA LEU A 174 3.40 11.35 1.88
C LEU A 174 4.56 11.51 0.90
N ASN A 175 4.19 11.88 -0.33
CA ASN A 175 5.15 12.08 -1.41
C ASN A 175 5.79 13.47 -1.30
N HIS A 176 7.06 13.57 -1.70
CA HIS A 176 7.76 14.85 -1.84
C HIS A 176 8.28 15.01 -3.26
N GLY A 177 7.65 15.89 -4.05
CA GLY A 177 7.93 16.00 -5.48
C GLY A 177 7.63 14.67 -6.19
N LYS A 178 8.63 14.08 -6.86
CA LYS A 178 8.52 12.77 -7.53
C LYS A 178 8.97 11.60 -6.65
N LEU A 179 9.20 11.82 -5.36
CA LEU A 179 9.74 10.82 -4.45
C LEU A 179 8.60 10.25 -3.60
N LYS A 180 8.23 8.99 -3.87
CA LYS A 180 7.17 8.27 -3.19
C LYS A 180 7.50 8.07 -1.70
N ASN A 181 6.54 8.30 -0.81
CA ASN A 181 6.62 8.07 0.65
C ASN A 181 7.88 8.65 1.32
N ARG A 182 8.40 9.79 0.82
CA ARG A 182 9.67 10.35 1.28
C ARG A 182 9.61 10.97 2.67
N LEU A 183 8.46 11.52 3.05
CA LEU A 183 8.24 12.15 4.36
C LEU A 183 7.21 11.32 5.11
N GLY A 184 7.50 10.95 6.36
CA GLY A 184 6.64 10.04 7.11
C GLY A 184 7.09 9.79 8.54
N ALA A 185 6.43 8.84 9.18
CA ALA A 185 6.70 8.38 10.53
C ALA A 185 6.33 6.90 10.69
N TYR A 186 6.85 6.29 11.77
CA TYR A 186 6.33 5.04 12.32
C TYR A 186 5.33 5.40 13.42
N HIS A 187 4.03 5.44 13.10
CA HIS A 187 2.98 5.88 14.02
C HIS A 187 1.81 4.90 14.00
N ALA A 188 1.71 4.08 15.03
CA ALA A 188 0.66 3.07 15.12
C ALA A 188 -0.69 3.70 15.46
N PRO A 189 -1.80 3.23 14.87
CA PRO A 189 -3.13 3.57 15.36
C PRO A 189 -3.36 2.94 16.73
N MET A 190 -4.38 3.40 17.46
CA MET A 190 -4.90 2.66 18.61
C MET A 190 -5.47 1.31 18.18
N HIS A 191 -6.24 1.32 17.08
CA HIS A 191 -6.93 0.15 16.57
C HIS A 191 -7.15 0.25 15.06
N THR A 192 -7.19 -0.89 14.37
CA THR A 192 -7.58 -1.00 12.96
C THR A 192 -8.71 -2.00 12.80
N PHE A 193 -9.84 -1.54 12.27
CA PHE A 193 -10.96 -2.41 11.89
C PHE A 193 -10.79 -2.88 10.44
N LEU A 194 -10.93 -4.18 10.26
CA LEU A 194 -10.77 -4.89 9.00
C LEU A 194 -12.13 -5.42 8.55
N ASP A 195 -12.87 -4.56 7.84
CA ASP A 195 -14.16 -4.90 7.25
C ASP A 195 -14.00 -5.18 5.75
N PHE A 196 -14.11 -6.45 5.37
CA PHE A 196 -13.96 -6.86 3.97
C PHE A 196 -15.22 -6.60 3.14
N ASP A 197 -16.33 -6.14 3.73
CA ASP A 197 -17.55 -5.83 2.99
C ASP A 197 -17.45 -4.51 2.22
N PHE A 198 -16.48 -3.65 2.54
CA PHE A 198 -16.08 -2.51 1.69
C PHE A 198 -15.65 -2.96 0.29
N LEU A 199 -15.12 -4.18 0.15
CA LEU A 199 -14.75 -4.71 -1.17
C LEU A 199 -15.95 -4.85 -2.11
N LYS A 200 -17.20 -4.88 -1.60
CA LYS A 200 -18.41 -4.94 -2.44
C LYS A 200 -18.51 -3.76 -3.42
N THR A 201 -18.09 -2.57 -3.00
CA THR A 201 -18.14 -1.34 -3.81
C THR A 201 -16.81 -1.00 -4.47
N LEU A 202 -15.72 -1.69 -4.08
CA LEU A 202 -14.40 -1.45 -4.63
C LEU A 202 -14.34 -1.84 -6.12
N PRO A 203 -13.80 -1.00 -7.02
CA PRO A 203 -13.65 -1.37 -8.42
C PRO A 203 -12.75 -2.61 -8.61
N VAL A 204 -13.04 -3.44 -9.63
CA VAL A 204 -12.36 -4.73 -9.81
C VAL A 204 -10.86 -4.57 -10.08
N GLU A 205 -10.49 -3.48 -10.74
CA GLU A 205 -9.11 -3.07 -10.96
C GLU A 205 -8.38 -2.72 -9.66
N GLN A 206 -9.07 -2.17 -8.65
CA GLN A 206 -8.49 -1.94 -7.32
C GLN A 206 -8.40 -3.22 -6.50
N VAL A 207 -9.34 -4.16 -6.68
CA VAL A 207 -9.21 -5.51 -6.12
C VAL A 207 -8.00 -6.22 -6.72
N ARG A 208 -7.83 -6.16 -8.04
CA ARG A 208 -6.65 -6.72 -8.72
C ARG A 208 -5.35 -6.05 -8.25
N ASN A 209 -5.36 -4.73 -8.11
CA ASN A 209 -4.25 -3.94 -7.58
C ASN A 209 -3.81 -4.45 -6.20
N GLY A 210 -4.76 -4.68 -5.28
CA GLY A 210 -4.45 -5.24 -3.95
C GLY A 210 -4.14 -6.73 -3.91
N PHE A 211 -4.61 -7.51 -4.88
CA PHE A 211 -4.31 -8.94 -4.98
C PHE A 211 -2.79 -9.18 -5.12
N ALA A 212 -2.10 -8.28 -5.82
CA ALA A 212 -0.65 -8.32 -5.99
C ALA A 212 0.11 -8.33 -4.66
N GLU A 213 -0.40 -7.66 -3.62
CA GLU A 213 0.25 -7.63 -2.31
C GLU A 213 0.07 -8.93 -1.51
N ILE A 214 -1.02 -9.65 -1.76
CA ILE A 214 -1.23 -10.99 -1.20
C ILE A 214 -0.30 -11.98 -1.93
N VAL A 215 -0.11 -11.83 -3.24
CA VAL A 215 0.93 -12.56 -3.99
C VAL A 215 2.31 -12.26 -3.42
N LYS A 216 2.64 -10.99 -3.20
CA LYS A 216 3.92 -10.56 -2.62
C LYS A 216 4.26 -11.34 -1.36
N ILE A 217 3.37 -11.38 -0.39
CA ILE A 217 3.71 -12.04 0.87
C ILE A 217 3.69 -13.57 0.75
N SER A 218 2.74 -14.12 0.00
CA SER A 218 2.55 -15.57 -0.06
C SER A 218 3.66 -16.30 -0.83
N HIS A 219 4.16 -15.74 -1.94
CA HIS A 219 5.19 -16.40 -2.76
C HIS A 219 6.55 -16.51 -2.07
N VAL A 220 6.85 -15.67 -1.05
CA VAL A 220 8.12 -15.71 -0.29
C VAL A 220 7.95 -16.05 1.20
N ALA A 221 6.73 -16.20 1.71
CA ALA A 221 6.56 -16.46 3.15
C ALA A 221 5.41 -17.39 3.51
N HIS A 222 4.51 -17.75 2.59
CA HIS A 222 3.33 -18.56 2.96
C HIS A 222 2.75 -19.37 1.80
N LYS A 223 3.32 -20.57 1.57
CA LYS A 223 2.86 -21.51 0.54
C LYS A 223 1.37 -21.88 0.64
N PRO A 224 0.76 -22.08 1.83
CA PRO A 224 -0.67 -22.40 1.90
C PRO A 224 -1.58 -21.27 1.41
N THR A 225 -1.20 -19.99 1.59
CA THR A 225 -1.94 -18.87 0.99
C THR A 225 -1.75 -18.88 -0.52
N TRP A 226 -0.50 -19.06 -0.97
CA TRP A 226 -0.18 -19.13 -2.40
C TRP A 226 -1.01 -20.20 -3.13
N ASP A 227 -1.11 -21.42 -2.58
CA ASP A 227 -1.90 -22.52 -3.16
C ASP A 227 -3.38 -22.15 -3.32
N ARG A 228 -3.94 -21.40 -2.36
CA ARG A 228 -5.31 -20.89 -2.44
C ARG A 228 -5.45 -19.79 -3.48
N LEU A 229 -4.44 -18.93 -3.64
CA LEU A 229 -4.44 -17.92 -4.72
C LEU A 229 -4.40 -18.59 -6.09
N VAL A 230 -3.56 -19.61 -6.29
CA VAL A 230 -3.51 -20.38 -7.54
C VAL A 230 -4.88 -21.00 -7.83
N LYS A 231 -5.54 -21.57 -6.82
CA LYS A 231 -6.82 -22.26 -6.99
C LYS A 231 -8.02 -21.32 -7.19
N TYR A 232 -8.07 -20.19 -6.48
CA TYR A 232 -9.28 -19.34 -6.38
C TYR A 232 -9.08 -17.92 -6.91
N GLY A 233 -7.85 -17.52 -7.25
CA GLY A 233 -7.47 -16.15 -7.58
C GLY A 233 -8.36 -15.47 -8.62
N PRO A 234 -8.61 -16.08 -9.79
CA PRO A 234 -9.43 -15.46 -10.83
C PRO A 234 -10.84 -15.12 -10.35
N GLU A 235 -11.48 -16.03 -9.62
CA GLU A 235 -12.82 -15.81 -9.04
C GLU A 235 -12.77 -14.79 -7.90
N LEU A 236 -11.74 -14.82 -7.04
CA LEU A 236 -11.60 -13.84 -5.96
C LEU A 236 -11.45 -12.43 -6.50
N VAL A 237 -10.70 -12.22 -7.60
CA VAL A 237 -10.59 -10.90 -8.21
C VAL A 237 -11.93 -10.45 -8.80
N GLU A 238 -12.55 -11.28 -9.65
CA GLU A 238 -13.78 -10.92 -10.36
C GLU A 238 -14.96 -10.68 -9.40
N THR A 239 -15.04 -11.48 -8.34
CA THR A 239 -16.16 -11.43 -7.38
C THR A 239 -15.89 -10.53 -6.19
N ARG A 240 -14.79 -9.75 -6.22
CA ARG A 240 -14.37 -8.87 -5.13
C ARG A 240 -14.29 -9.63 -3.80
N PHE A 241 -13.52 -10.71 -3.81
CA PHE A 241 -13.31 -11.63 -2.69
C PHE A 241 -14.63 -12.25 -2.18
N GLY A 242 -15.48 -12.65 -3.13
CA GLY A 242 -16.79 -13.27 -2.87
C GLY A 242 -17.89 -12.29 -2.42
N ARG A 243 -17.65 -10.97 -2.46
CA ARG A 243 -18.62 -9.95 -2.01
C ARG A 243 -19.69 -9.62 -3.04
N THR A 244 -19.46 -9.95 -4.30
CA THR A 244 -20.48 -9.84 -5.36
C THR A 244 -21.04 -11.19 -5.82
N SER A 245 -20.61 -12.30 -5.20
CA SER A 245 -21.14 -13.64 -5.45
C SER A 245 -22.45 -13.90 -4.69
N THR A 246 -23.28 -14.80 -5.23
CA THR A 246 -24.53 -15.28 -4.62
C THR A 246 -24.53 -16.81 -4.43
N GLY A 247 -25.43 -17.32 -3.57
CA GLY A 247 -25.59 -18.77 -3.33
C GLY A 247 -24.41 -19.43 -2.60
N ASP A 248 -24.34 -20.76 -2.70
CA ASP A 248 -23.34 -21.58 -2.00
C ASP A 248 -21.90 -21.25 -2.40
N ARG A 249 -21.69 -20.91 -3.68
CA ARG A 249 -20.37 -20.48 -4.16
C ARG A 249 -19.88 -19.22 -3.45
N ALA A 250 -20.79 -18.32 -3.09
CA ALA A 250 -20.45 -17.12 -2.33
C ALA A 250 -19.98 -17.46 -0.91
N VAL A 251 -20.60 -18.46 -0.27
CA VAL A 251 -20.17 -18.91 1.07
C VAL A 251 -18.75 -19.47 1.01
N GLU A 252 -18.47 -20.34 0.03
CA GLU A 252 -17.14 -20.90 -0.16
C GLU A 252 -16.10 -19.81 -0.45
N LEU A 253 -16.37 -18.91 -1.42
CA LEU A 253 -15.44 -17.84 -1.78
C LEU A 253 -15.17 -16.89 -0.61
N ARG A 254 -16.20 -16.53 0.18
CA ARG A 254 -16.03 -15.69 1.36
C ARG A 254 -15.22 -16.39 2.45
N GLN A 255 -15.41 -17.69 2.64
CA GLN A 255 -14.62 -18.47 3.60
C GLN A 255 -13.15 -18.54 3.18
N VAL A 256 -12.88 -18.85 1.91
CA VAL A 256 -11.51 -18.91 1.36
C VAL A 256 -10.84 -17.53 1.41
N ALA A 257 -11.55 -16.48 1.00
CA ALA A 257 -11.08 -15.09 1.10
C ALA A 257 -10.70 -14.72 2.53
N SER A 258 -11.55 -15.07 3.51
CA SER A 258 -11.28 -14.81 4.93
C SER A 258 -9.98 -15.48 5.39
N VAL A 259 -9.77 -16.75 5.05
CA VAL A 259 -8.53 -17.48 5.38
C VAL A 259 -7.32 -16.81 4.71
N ILE A 260 -7.39 -16.53 3.42
CA ILE A 260 -6.31 -15.87 2.66
C ILE A 260 -5.91 -14.55 3.31
N CYS A 261 -6.88 -13.68 3.58
CA CYS A 261 -6.60 -12.35 4.13
C CYS A 261 -6.10 -12.42 5.56
N ARG A 262 -6.68 -13.28 6.42
CA ARG A 262 -6.20 -13.47 7.80
C ARG A 262 -4.76 -13.98 7.83
N ASP A 263 -4.43 -14.97 7.02
CA ASP A 263 -3.10 -15.55 6.96
C ASP A 263 -2.09 -14.53 6.40
N ALA A 264 -2.43 -13.80 5.33
CA ALA A 264 -1.57 -12.76 4.78
C ALA A 264 -1.26 -11.67 5.81
N ILE A 265 -2.28 -11.19 6.53
CA ILE A 265 -2.10 -10.18 7.60
C ILE A 265 -1.25 -10.73 8.73
N LYS A 266 -1.49 -11.97 9.17
CA LYS A 266 -0.73 -12.61 10.24
C LYS A 266 0.75 -12.73 9.87
N VAL A 267 1.04 -13.20 8.65
CA VAL A 267 2.42 -13.33 8.16
C VAL A 267 3.10 -11.96 8.07
N MET A 268 2.39 -10.92 7.61
CA MET A 268 2.93 -9.56 7.58
C MET A 268 3.28 -9.07 8.99
N LEU A 269 2.38 -9.29 9.95
CA LEU A 269 2.61 -8.92 11.35
C LEU A 269 3.78 -9.69 11.95
N ASP A 270 3.92 -10.98 11.67
CA ASP A 270 5.05 -11.79 12.18
C ASP A 270 6.41 -11.30 11.64
N LEU A 271 6.43 -10.84 10.39
CA LEU A 271 7.64 -10.32 9.75
C LEU A 271 8.00 -8.90 10.21
N GLU A 272 7.01 -8.03 10.40
CA GLU A 272 7.25 -6.60 10.67
C GLU A 272 7.25 -6.24 12.16
N SER A 273 6.51 -6.95 13.02
CA SER A 273 6.43 -6.62 14.46
C SER A 273 7.79 -6.67 15.19
N PRO A 274 8.73 -7.57 14.84
CA PRO A 274 10.09 -7.54 15.39
C PRO A 274 10.97 -6.41 14.82
N ASN A 275 10.49 -5.68 13.81
CA ASN A 275 11.28 -4.72 13.02
C ASN A 275 10.48 -3.45 12.65
N LEU A 276 9.66 -2.95 13.58
CA LEU A 276 8.67 -1.90 13.32
C LEU A 276 9.26 -0.55 12.84
N HIS A 277 10.54 -0.30 13.08
CA HIS A 277 11.27 0.89 12.61
C HIS A 277 12.24 0.61 11.46
N GLU A 278 12.16 -0.57 10.84
CA GLU A 278 13.03 -1.02 9.73
C GLU A 278 14.54 -0.96 10.06
N ILE A 279 14.92 -1.27 11.30
CA ILE A 279 16.34 -1.32 11.71
C ILE A 279 17.04 -2.49 10.97
N GLY A 280 16.36 -3.63 10.87
CA GLY A 280 16.77 -4.75 10.01
C GLY A 280 16.36 -4.50 8.55
N LEU A 281 17.32 -4.61 7.64
CA LEU A 281 17.08 -4.30 6.21
C LEU A 281 16.85 -5.52 5.32
N ASP A 282 17.03 -6.74 5.83
CA ASP A 282 16.63 -7.98 5.17
C ASP A 282 15.13 -8.22 5.37
N ARG A 283 14.33 -7.52 4.58
CA ARG A 283 12.87 -7.44 4.75
C ARG A 283 12.16 -8.30 3.72
N VAL A 284 11.57 -9.41 4.16
CA VAL A 284 10.83 -10.34 3.29
C VAL A 284 9.71 -9.64 2.53
N ILE A 285 8.97 -8.75 3.22
CA ILE A 285 7.88 -7.99 2.61
C ILE A 285 8.34 -6.91 1.62
N ALA A 286 9.65 -6.76 1.41
CA ALA A 286 10.22 -5.90 0.37
C ALA A 286 10.37 -6.62 -0.99
N SER A 287 9.92 -7.88 -1.10
CA SER A 287 9.72 -8.52 -2.41
C SER A 287 8.76 -7.67 -3.27
N GLY A 288 9.03 -7.60 -4.57
CA GLY A 288 8.30 -6.71 -5.48
C GLY A 288 8.57 -5.22 -5.29
N HIS A 289 9.48 -4.82 -4.39
CA HIS A 289 9.78 -3.42 -4.06
C HIS A 289 11.27 -3.06 -4.25
N THR A 290 11.94 -3.75 -5.17
CA THR A 290 13.34 -3.50 -5.51
C THR A 290 13.43 -2.48 -6.64
N TRP A 291 12.79 -2.78 -7.77
CA TRP A 291 12.77 -1.96 -8.98
C TRP A 291 11.43 -1.25 -9.18
N SER A 292 10.33 -1.79 -8.63
CA SER A 292 8.99 -1.22 -8.78
C SER A 292 8.87 0.26 -8.36
N PRO A 293 9.54 0.79 -7.31
CA PRO A 293 9.38 2.20 -6.96
C PRO A 293 9.86 3.16 -8.05
N THR A 294 10.84 2.74 -8.86
CA THR A 294 11.32 3.51 -10.02
C THR A 294 10.41 3.27 -11.23
N LEU A 295 10.03 2.02 -11.48
CA LEU A 295 9.18 1.66 -12.62
C LEU A 295 7.79 2.28 -12.53
N GLU A 296 7.16 2.26 -11.35
CA GLU A 296 5.78 2.72 -11.12
C GLU A 296 5.54 4.14 -11.67
N LEU A 297 6.53 5.02 -11.49
CA LEU A 297 6.48 6.44 -11.85
C LEU A 297 7.16 6.77 -13.19
N THR A 298 7.72 5.79 -13.89
CA THR A 298 8.45 6.02 -15.15
C THR A 298 7.51 6.26 -16.34
N PRO A 299 6.45 5.47 -16.55
CA PRO A 299 5.49 5.72 -17.62
C PRO A 299 4.83 7.10 -17.48
N THR A 300 4.42 7.70 -18.62
CA THR A 300 3.79 9.04 -18.61
C THR A 300 2.51 9.07 -17.78
N VAL A 301 1.70 8.01 -17.90
CA VAL A 301 0.63 7.70 -16.97
C VAL A 301 1.17 6.59 -16.07
N PRO A 302 1.37 6.82 -14.76
CA PRO A 302 1.95 5.83 -13.85
C PRO A 302 1.23 4.47 -13.89
N LEU A 303 1.97 3.41 -13.56
CA LEU A 303 1.34 2.12 -13.29
C LEU A 303 0.61 2.18 -11.95
N ARG A 304 -0.48 1.43 -11.84
CA ARG A 304 -1.02 1.08 -10.52
C ARG A 304 0.03 0.32 -9.74
N HIS A 305 0.11 0.59 -8.44
CA HIS A 305 1.12 0.03 -7.56
C HIS A 305 1.27 -1.49 -7.68
N GLY A 306 0.16 -2.22 -7.59
CA GLY A 306 0.07 -3.68 -7.73
C GLY A 306 0.62 -4.21 -9.05
N HIS A 307 0.46 -3.46 -10.15
CA HIS A 307 1.05 -3.84 -11.44
C HIS A 307 2.55 -3.60 -11.47
N ALA A 308 3.05 -2.51 -10.87
CA ALA A 308 4.48 -2.22 -10.79
C ALA A 308 5.21 -3.25 -9.91
N ILE A 309 4.66 -3.59 -8.74
CA ILE A 309 5.26 -4.62 -7.87
C ILE A 309 5.21 -6.01 -8.52
N MET A 310 4.19 -6.26 -9.34
CA MET A 310 4.08 -7.53 -10.03
C MET A 310 5.16 -7.70 -11.11
N ILE A 311 5.46 -6.66 -11.90
CA ILE A 311 6.56 -6.71 -12.88
C ILE A 311 7.90 -6.98 -12.16
N ASP A 312 8.13 -6.33 -11.03
CA ASP A 312 9.31 -6.57 -10.18
C ASP A 312 9.39 -8.02 -9.69
N MET A 313 8.28 -8.57 -9.15
CA MET A 313 8.23 -9.97 -8.74
C MET A 313 8.40 -10.94 -9.92
N SER A 314 7.83 -10.66 -11.08
CA SER A 314 7.96 -11.53 -12.27
C SER A 314 9.40 -11.60 -12.76
N PHE A 315 10.12 -10.47 -12.73
CA PHE A 315 11.55 -10.46 -12.98
C PHE A 315 12.32 -11.20 -11.87
N SER A 316 11.98 -10.99 -10.60
CA SER A 316 12.54 -11.72 -9.46
C SER A 316 12.37 -13.24 -9.56
N ILE A 317 11.22 -13.70 -10.04
CA ILE A 317 10.91 -15.12 -10.30
C ILE A 317 11.79 -15.66 -11.42
N THR A 318 12.01 -14.87 -12.48
CA THR A 318 12.92 -15.27 -13.56
C THR A 318 14.36 -15.40 -13.07
N LEU A 319 14.81 -14.45 -12.24
CA LEU A 319 16.14 -14.47 -11.61
C LEU A 319 16.30 -15.63 -10.62
N ALA A 320 15.28 -15.91 -9.81
CA ALA A 320 15.28 -17.05 -8.89
C ALA A 320 15.37 -18.38 -9.65
N HIS A 321 14.62 -18.51 -10.74
CA HIS A 321 14.64 -19.67 -11.62
C HIS A 321 16.01 -19.82 -12.31
N SER A 322 16.60 -18.75 -12.85
CA SER A 322 17.92 -18.82 -13.49
C SER A 322 19.04 -19.24 -12.52
N ARG A 323 18.87 -18.96 -11.22
CA ARG A 323 19.76 -19.41 -10.15
C ARG A 323 19.42 -20.79 -9.57
N GLY A 324 18.40 -21.47 -10.10
CA GLY A 324 17.95 -22.78 -9.63
C GLY A 324 17.32 -22.77 -8.23
N TYR A 325 16.85 -21.62 -7.75
CA TYR A 325 16.20 -21.50 -6.43
C TYR A 325 14.75 -22.00 -6.44
N ILE A 326 14.11 -21.95 -7.61
CA ILE A 326 12.79 -22.49 -7.87
C ILE A 326 12.83 -23.34 -9.14
N THR A 327 11.89 -24.29 -9.22
CA THR A 327 11.72 -25.16 -10.39
C THR A 327 11.02 -24.43 -11.54
N GLU A 328 11.13 -24.99 -12.75
CA GLU A 328 10.35 -24.52 -13.91
C GLU A 328 8.84 -24.56 -13.65
N ARG A 329 8.36 -25.60 -12.94
CA ARG A 329 6.96 -25.70 -12.55
C ARG A 329 6.52 -24.56 -11.64
N GLU A 330 7.33 -24.19 -10.66
CA GLU A 330 7.03 -23.07 -9.75
C GLU A 330 7.06 -21.72 -10.48
N ARG A 331 8.03 -21.53 -11.39
CA ARG A 331 8.07 -20.35 -12.26
C ARG A 331 6.77 -20.25 -13.07
N ASP A 332 6.40 -21.31 -13.76
CA ASP A 332 5.22 -21.34 -14.62
C ASP A 332 3.92 -21.15 -13.83
N GLU A 333 3.79 -21.78 -12.65
CA GLU A 333 2.65 -21.60 -11.75
C GLU A 333 2.48 -20.12 -11.34
N PHE A 334 3.59 -19.40 -11.13
CA PHE A 334 3.57 -17.97 -10.81
C PHE A 334 3.02 -17.13 -11.96
N PHE A 335 3.58 -17.30 -13.16
CA PHE A 335 3.15 -16.54 -14.34
C PHE A 335 1.73 -16.93 -14.78
N ASP A 336 1.33 -18.20 -14.63
CA ASP A 336 -0.01 -18.64 -14.98
C ASP A 336 -1.08 -18.00 -14.08
N LEU A 337 -0.87 -17.98 -12.75
CA LEU A 337 -1.75 -17.26 -11.83
C LEU A 337 -1.84 -15.78 -12.23
N GLN A 338 -0.69 -15.14 -12.44
CA GLN A 338 -0.59 -13.73 -12.80
C GLN A 338 -1.35 -13.38 -14.09
N SER A 339 -1.24 -14.21 -15.13
CA SER A 339 -1.99 -14.09 -16.38
C SER A 339 -3.50 -14.18 -16.13
N GLN A 340 -3.93 -15.18 -15.36
CA GLN A 340 -5.35 -15.44 -15.11
C GLN A 340 -6.03 -14.32 -14.31
N VAL A 341 -5.32 -13.72 -13.34
CA VAL A 341 -5.84 -12.58 -12.58
C VAL A 341 -5.66 -11.25 -13.31
N GLY A 342 -4.90 -11.22 -14.41
CA GLY A 342 -4.70 -10.06 -15.27
C GLY A 342 -3.70 -9.03 -14.75
N LEU A 343 -2.74 -9.42 -13.92
CA LEU A 343 -1.66 -8.54 -13.44
C LEU A 343 -0.53 -8.44 -14.48
N SER A 344 0.19 -7.31 -14.50
CA SER A 344 1.28 -7.08 -15.47
C SER A 344 2.49 -7.93 -15.17
N MET A 345 3.02 -8.62 -16.19
CA MET A 345 4.27 -9.40 -16.17
C MET A 345 5.48 -8.57 -16.55
N ASP A 346 5.29 -7.63 -17.46
CA ASP A 346 6.34 -6.79 -17.99
C ASP A 346 5.79 -5.44 -18.46
N HIS A 347 6.71 -4.53 -18.81
CA HIS A 347 6.41 -3.24 -19.40
C HIS A 347 7.57 -2.79 -20.31
N GLU A 348 7.28 -1.99 -21.35
CA GLU A 348 8.31 -1.51 -22.29
C GLU A 348 9.40 -0.68 -21.61
N ASP A 349 9.01 0.17 -20.65
CA ASP A 349 9.95 0.97 -19.85
C ASP A 349 10.77 0.13 -18.83
N PHE A 350 10.41 -1.14 -18.59
CA PHE A 350 11.23 -2.04 -17.78
C PHE A 350 12.36 -2.62 -18.64
N ASP A 351 13.28 -1.73 -19.02
CA ASP A 351 14.46 -2.03 -19.83
C ASP A 351 15.74 -2.13 -18.97
N ALA A 352 16.87 -2.50 -19.58
CA ALA A 352 18.14 -2.63 -18.86
C ALA A 352 18.57 -1.32 -18.20
N LYS A 353 18.29 -0.17 -18.82
CA LYS A 353 18.66 1.14 -18.27
C LYS A 353 17.87 1.44 -17.00
N LEU A 354 16.56 1.19 -17.00
CA LEU A 354 15.73 1.35 -15.81
C LEU A 354 16.12 0.35 -14.72
N LEU A 355 16.36 -0.92 -15.09
CA LEU A 355 16.76 -1.98 -14.16
C LEU A 355 18.03 -1.60 -13.37
N LEU A 356 19.08 -1.17 -14.06
CA LEU A 356 20.35 -0.77 -13.42
C LEU A 356 20.18 0.50 -12.59
N LYS A 357 19.48 1.52 -13.12
CA LYS A 357 19.18 2.75 -12.36
C LYS A 357 18.42 2.47 -11.07
N ALA A 358 17.43 1.59 -11.12
CA ALA A 358 16.63 1.22 -9.97
C ALA A 358 17.43 0.36 -8.98
N THR A 359 18.36 -0.47 -9.47
CA THR A 359 19.33 -1.22 -8.64
C THR A 359 20.26 -0.26 -7.86
N ASP A 360 20.78 0.78 -8.51
CA ASP A 360 21.59 1.80 -7.82
C ASP A 360 20.80 2.56 -6.74
N ALA A 361 19.53 2.86 -7.02
CA ALA A 361 18.66 3.55 -6.08
C ALA A 361 18.35 2.68 -4.85
N ILE A 362 18.08 1.38 -5.06
CA ILE A 362 17.74 0.48 -3.94
C ILE A 362 18.97 0.15 -3.08
N LEU A 363 20.18 0.07 -3.65
CA LEU A 363 21.42 -0.07 -2.87
C LEU A 363 21.58 1.06 -1.85
N LYS A 364 21.29 2.31 -2.22
CA LYS A 364 21.33 3.45 -1.29
C LYS A 364 20.28 3.32 -0.19
N THR A 365 19.09 2.88 -0.55
CA THR A 365 17.99 2.67 0.40
C THR A 365 18.25 1.51 1.38
N ARG A 366 18.99 0.48 0.95
CA ARG A 366 19.24 -0.77 1.69
C ARG A 366 20.65 -0.88 2.27
N ASP A 367 21.30 0.28 2.47
CA ASP A 367 22.60 0.44 3.11
C ASP A 367 23.72 -0.36 2.40
N GLY A 368 23.87 -0.12 1.10
CA GLY A 368 24.95 -0.66 0.26
C GLY A 368 24.79 -2.12 -0.14
N LYS A 369 23.68 -2.79 0.20
CA LYS A 369 23.40 -4.18 -0.16
C LYS A 369 22.14 -4.30 -1.01
N GLN A 370 22.12 -5.26 -1.95
CA GLN A 370 20.98 -5.45 -2.86
C GLN A 370 19.74 -5.95 -2.11
N ARG A 371 19.91 -7.00 -1.30
CA ARG A 371 18.88 -7.67 -0.51
C ARG A 371 17.62 -7.96 -1.34
N PHE A 372 17.79 -8.50 -2.56
CA PHE A 372 16.64 -8.86 -3.39
C PHE A 372 15.94 -10.07 -2.77
N ALA A 373 14.74 -9.86 -2.26
CA ALA A 373 13.90 -10.90 -1.69
C ALA A 373 13.31 -11.75 -2.83
N VAL A 374 13.69 -13.03 -2.89
CA VAL A 374 13.27 -13.98 -3.92
C VAL A 374 12.86 -15.31 -3.29
N PRO A 375 12.02 -16.13 -3.94
CA PRO A 375 11.65 -17.43 -3.41
C PRO A 375 12.80 -18.45 -3.50
N LYS A 376 12.91 -19.33 -2.49
CA LYS A 376 13.83 -20.48 -2.47
C LYS A 376 13.41 -21.56 -1.46
N PRO A 377 12.43 -22.44 -1.76
CA PRO A 377 11.52 -22.47 -2.92
C PRO A 377 10.33 -21.49 -2.77
N LEU A 378 9.24 -21.65 -3.55
CA LEU A 378 8.02 -20.84 -3.34
C LEU A 378 7.49 -21.02 -1.91
N GLY A 379 7.10 -19.91 -1.29
CA GLY A 379 6.62 -19.85 0.09
C GLY A 379 7.70 -19.63 1.14
N THR A 380 8.98 -19.52 0.75
CA THR A 380 10.11 -19.14 1.62
C THR A 380 10.95 -18.06 0.94
N CYS A 381 11.78 -17.35 1.71
CA CYS A 381 12.53 -16.18 1.23
C CYS A 381 14.03 -16.40 1.30
N PHE A 382 14.74 -15.92 0.27
CA PHE A 382 16.19 -15.77 0.23
C PHE A 382 16.54 -14.34 -0.22
N PHE A 383 17.67 -13.80 0.25
CA PHE A 383 18.13 -12.46 -0.10
C PHE A 383 19.39 -12.53 -0.98
N ILE A 384 19.27 -12.12 -2.24
CA ILE A 384 20.41 -12.02 -3.16
C ILE A 384 21.18 -10.72 -2.89
N ASN A 385 22.51 -10.83 -2.83
CA ASN A 385 23.43 -9.70 -2.60
C ASN A 385 24.60 -9.64 -3.60
N ASP A 386 24.63 -10.53 -4.57
CA ASP A 386 25.75 -10.80 -5.46
C ASP A 386 25.32 -10.88 -6.94
N ALA A 387 24.18 -10.29 -7.31
CA ALA A 387 23.76 -10.23 -8.71
C ALA A 387 24.56 -9.17 -9.47
N SER A 388 25.32 -9.55 -10.49
CA SER A 388 26.05 -8.58 -11.31
C SER A 388 25.12 -7.87 -12.30
N ASP A 389 25.55 -6.72 -12.82
CA ASP A 389 24.80 -5.99 -13.85
C ASP A 389 24.60 -6.84 -15.13
N GLU A 390 25.61 -7.65 -15.48
CA GLU A 390 25.53 -8.61 -16.58
C GLU A 390 24.51 -9.71 -16.31
N GLU A 391 24.48 -10.26 -15.09
CA GLU A 391 23.48 -11.26 -14.70
C GLU A 391 22.07 -10.68 -14.77
N LEU A 392 21.86 -9.48 -14.20
CA LEU A 392 20.57 -8.79 -14.22
C LEU A 392 20.09 -8.53 -15.65
N THR A 393 20.98 -8.07 -16.52
CA THR A 393 20.67 -7.82 -17.94
C THR A 393 20.38 -9.12 -18.70
N SER A 394 21.12 -10.20 -18.43
CA SER A 394 20.88 -11.52 -19.02
C SER A 394 19.53 -12.09 -18.56
N ALA A 395 19.23 -12.03 -17.26
CA ALA A 395 17.95 -12.46 -16.71
C ALA A 395 16.79 -11.65 -17.31
N LEU A 396 16.99 -10.36 -17.59
CA LEU A 396 15.98 -9.52 -18.21
C LEU A 396 15.70 -9.97 -19.66
N ALA A 397 16.74 -10.32 -20.42
CA ALA A 397 16.56 -10.87 -21.76
C ALA A 397 15.78 -12.20 -21.74
N THR A 398 16.11 -13.10 -20.81
CA THR A 398 15.36 -14.35 -20.58
C THR A 398 13.92 -14.07 -20.21
N HIS A 399 13.68 -13.13 -19.29
CA HIS A 399 12.34 -12.73 -18.84
C HIS A 399 11.48 -12.23 -20.01
N LYS A 400 12.02 -11.29 -20.79
CA LYS A 400 11.36 -10.72 -21.96
C LYS A 400 11.04 -11.78 -23.02
N ALA A 401 11.95 -12.73 -23.25
CA ALA A 401 11.73 -13.84 -24.19
C ALA A 401 10.61 -14.78 -23.70
N HIS A 402 10.67 -15.20 -22.43
CA HIS A 402 9.67 -16.07 -21.82
C HIS A 402 8.26 -15.49 -21.94
N ILE A 403 8.09 -14.19 -21.67
CA ILE A 403 6.77 -13.53 -21.78
C ILE A 403 6.26 -13.52 -23.22
N ARG A 404 7.11 -13.15 -24.19
CA ARG A 404 6.71 -13.12 -25.60
C ARG A 404 6.32 -14.50 -26.14
N GLU A 405 7.02 -15.54 -25.70
CA GLU A 405 6.80 -16.91 -26.16
C GLU A 405 5.58 -17.56 -25.51
N ARG A 406 5.41 -17.38 -24.20
CA ARG A 406 4.39 -18.11 -23.42
C ARG A 406 3.10 -17.35 -23.19
N TYR A 407 3.13 -16.01 -23.20
CA TYR A 407 1.96 -15.16 -22.95
C TYR A 407 1.72 -14.16 -24.10
N PRO A 408 1.62 -14.61 -25.37
CA PRO A 408 1.50 -13.72 -26.53
C PRO A 408 0.21 -12.90 -26.56
N HIS A 409 -0.81 -13.28 -25.77
CA HIS A 409 -2.05 -12.51 -25.60
C HIS A 409 -1.88 -11.26 -24.74
N MET A 410 -0.79 -11.17 -23.95
CA MET A 410 -0.47 -10.00 -23.13
C MET A 410 0.50 -9.10 -23.90
N VAL A 411 -0.02 -8.06 -24.55
CA VAL A 411 0.78 -7.11 -25.33
C VAL A 411 1.87 -6.49 -24.43
N ASN A 412 3.14 -6.77 -24.74
CA ASN A 412 4.30 -6.38 -23.93
C ASN A 412 4.23 -6.80 -22.45
N GLY A 413 3.48 -7.88 -22.13
CA GLY A 413 3.29 -8.35 -20.76
C GLY A 413 2.40 -7.45 -19.89
N VAL A 414 1.74 -6.43 -20.46
CA VAL A 414 0.91 -5.49 -19.71
C VAL A 414 -0.44 -6.12 -19.35
N GLY A 415 -0.82 -6.03 -18.06
CA GLY A 415 -2.06 -6.58 -17.52
C GLY A 415 -3.30 -5.71 -17.76
N LYS A 416 -4.44 -6.21 -17.29
CA LYS A 416 -5.74 -5.52 -17.38
C LYS A 416 -5.77 -4.32 -16.46
N SER A 417 -6.10 -3.15 -17.00
CA SER A 417 -6.19 -1.90 -16.24
C SER A 417 -4.90 -1.59 -15.47
N ALA A 418 -3.74 -1.74 -16.13
CA ALA A 418 -2.44 -1.59 -15.46
C ALA A 418 -2.08 -0.16 -15.04
N PHE A 419 -2.67 0.85 -15.68
CA PHE A 419 -2.36 2.26 -15.49
C PHE A 419 -3.37 2.93 -14.56
N VAL A 420 -2.91 3.94 -13.83
CA VAL A 420 -3.76 4.77 -12.98
C VAL A 420 -4.81 5.52 -13.80
N ASP A 421 -6.03 5.59 -13.29
CA ASP A 421 -7.12 6.38 -13.87
C ASP A 421 -7.45 7.62 -13.01
N ALA A 422 -8.57 8.27 -13.31
CA ALA A 422 -9.00 9.45 -12.58
C ALA A 422 -9.29 9.19 -11.09
N GLY A 423 -9.77 7.99 -10.75
CA GLY A 423 -10.01 7.59 -9.36
C GLY A 423 -8.70 7.34 -8.61
N ASP A 424 -7.70 6.71 -9.26
CA ASP A 424 -6.37 6.51 -8.68
C ASP A 424 -5.60 7.82 -8.45
N LEU A 425 -5.73 8.77 -9.36
CA LEU A 425 -4.98 10.02 -9.32
C LEU A 425 -5.69 11.12 -8.55
N GLY A 426 -7.02 11.06 -8.48
CA GLY A 426 -7.85 12.21 -8.11
C GLY A 426 -7.90 13.29 -9.20
N HIS A 427 -7.42 13.03 -10.41
CA HIS A 427 -7.37 13.97 -11.54
C HIS A 427 -7.39 13.21 -12.87
N ASP A 428 -7.83 13.86 -13.96
CA ASP A 428 -7.81 13.27 -15.30
C ASP A 428 -6.37 12.93 -15.75
N PRO A 429 -6.05 11.64 -16.01
CA PRO A 429 -4.73 11.23 -16.51
C PRO A 429 -4.30 11.94 -17.80
N ALA A 430 -5.25 12.42 -18.62
CA ALA A 430 -4.95 13.16 -19.84
C ALA A 430 -4.18 14.47 -19.56
N GLU A 431 -4.31 15.05 -18.36
CA GLU A 431 -3.53 16.22 -17.95
C GLU A 431 -2.04 15.90 -17.79
N LEU A 432 -1.69 14.69 -17.33
CA LEU A 432 -0.30 14.24 -17.25
C LEU A 432 0.31 14.13 -18.65
N VAL A 433 -0.45 13.59 -19.60
CA VAL A 433 -0.04 13.47 -21.01
C VAL A 433 0.18 14.86 -21.62
N LYS A 434 -0.75 15.79 -21.42
CA LYS A 434 -0.63 17.18 -21.92
C LYS A 434 0.60 17.88 -21.34
N LYS A 435 0.85 17.75 -20.02
CA LYS A 435 2.06 18.31 -19.37
C LYS A 435 3.34 17.72 -19.96
N ALA A 436 3.38 16.41 -20.19
CA ALA A 436 4.53 15.73 -20.78
C ALA A 436 4.81 16.18 -22.23
N MET A 437 3.76 16.40 -23.02
CA MET A 437 3.88 16.93 -24.39
C MET A 437 4.39 18.37 -24.41
N ASN A 438 3.86 19.24 -23.55
CA ASN A 438 4.28 20.64 -23.47
C ASN A 438 5.74 20.78 -23.00
N GLY A 439 6.20 19.89 -22.11
CA GLY A 439 7.60 19.83 -21.66
C GLY A 439 8.59 19.33 -22.71
N LYS A 440 8.13 18.72 -23.82
CA LYS A 440 8.97 18.23 -24.94
C LYS A 440 9.06 19.19 -26.13
N SER A 441 8.63 20.45 -25.98
CA SER A 441 8.66 21.44 -27.05
C SER A 441 10.05 22.10 -27.26
N LYS A 442 10.93 21.38 -27.94
CA LYS A 442 11.84 21.91 -28.98
C LYS A 442 12.24 20.76 -29.93
N PRO A 443 12.09 20.89 -31.27
CA PRO A 443 11.81 19.75 -32.12
C PRO A 443 13.06 19.15 -32.78
N LEU A 444 13.00 17.84 -33.06
CA LEU A 444 13.58 17.23 -34.26
C LEU A 444 12.58 16.17 -34.75
N ASN A 445 11.92 16.50 -35.86
CA ASN A 445 11.12 15.69 -36.80
C ASN A 445 10.32 14.50 -36.24
N ALA A 446 9.01 14.71 -36.08
CA ALA A 446 8.03 13.66 -35.83
C ALA A 446 7.77 12.84 -37.10
N SER A 447 7.88 11.51 -37.01
CA SER A 447 7.40 10.56 -38.01
C SER A 447 5.96 10.10 -37.69
N ASP A 448 5.27 9.62 -38.73
CA ASP A 448 3.82 9.31 -38.81
C ASP A 448 3.26 8.31 -37.78
N SER A 449 4.09 7.73 -36.90
CA SER A 449 3.67 6.84 -35.81
C SER A 449 2.78 7.53 -34.77
N MET A 450 2.83 8.86 -34.65
CA MET A 450 2.13 9.58 -33.57
C MET A 450 0.63 9.79 -33.84
N ARG A 451 0.19 9.74 -35.11
CA ARG A 451 -1.22 9.94 -35.49
C ARG A 451 -2.11 8.73 -35.18
N SER A 452 -1.55 7.52 -35.06
CA SER A 452 -2.34 6.32 -34.71
C SER A 452 -2.72 6.25 -33.23
N LYS A 453 -1.99 6.95 -32.34
CA LYS A 453 -2.25 6.97 -30.89
C LYS A 453 -3.50 7.77 -30.49
N ILE A 454 -3.96 8.70 -31.35
CA ILE A 454 -5.14 9.54 -31.09
C ILE A 454 -6.45 8.75 -31.29
N LYS A 455 -6.52 7.84 -32.27
CA LYS A 455 -7.74 7.06 -32.55
C LYS A 455 -8.11 6.00 -31.50
N ALA A 456 -7.16 5.58 -30.66
CA ALA A 456 -7.41 4.57 -29.63
C ALA A 456 -8.04 5.16 -28.35
N ILE A 457 -7.93 6.47 -28.13
CA ILE A 457 -8.40 7.14 -26.91
C ILE A 457 -9.84 7.66 -27.08
N ASP A 458 -10.21 8.15 -28.28
CA ASP A 458 -11.56 8.66 -28.55
C ASP A 458 -12.67 7.57 -28.56
N ASN A 459 -12.31 6.30 -28.72
CA ASN A 459 -13.27 5.19 -28.71
C ASN A 459 -13.68 4.70 -27.30
N VAL A 460 -13.12 5.27 -26.23
CA VAL A 460 -13.47 4.91 -24.83
C VAL A 460 -14.46 5.91 -24.21
N SER A 461 -14.66 7.09 -24.81
CA SER A 461 -15.51 8.15 -24.26
C SER A 461 -16.94 8.24 -24.82
N HIS A 462 -17.41 7.30 -25.64
CA HIS A 462 -18.74 7.40 -26.30
C HIS A 462 -19.68 6.19 -26.13
N ALA A 463 -19.47 5.35 -25.10
CA ALA A 463 -20.35 4.22 -24.82
C ALA A 463 -21.05 4.30 -23.44
N GLN A 464 -21.57 5.47 -23.05
CA GLN A 464 -22.54 5.60 -21.94
C GLN A 464 -23.48 6.80 -22.17
N SER A 465 -24.40 6.70 -23.13
CA SER A 465 -25.55 7.63 -23.22
C SER A 465 -26.64 7.18 -24.19
N VAL A 466 -27.14 5.94 -24.08
CA VAL A 466 -28.47 5.50 -24.58
C VAL A 466 -28.76 4.21 -23.79
N VAL A 467 -29.72 4.09 -22.88
CA VAL A 467 -31.18 4.07 -23.06
C VAL A 467 -31.82 4.40 -21.71
N VAL A 468 -32.69 5.41 -21.69
CA VAL A 468 -33.75 5.60 -20.71
C VAL A 468 -35.05 5.21 -21.43
N ALA A 469 -35.67 4.12 -20.98
CA ALA A 469 -37.10 3.81 -21.06
C ALA A 469 -37.39 2.65 -20.11
#